data_AF-A0A1F6B1S3-F1
#
_entry.id   AF-A0A1F6B1S3-F1
#
_cell.length_a   1.000
_cell.length_b   1.000
_cell.length_c   1.000
_cell.angle_alpha   90.00
_cell.angle_beta   90.00
_cell.angle_gamma   90.00
#
_symmetry.space_group_name_H-M   'P 1'
#
loop_
_entity.id
_entity.type
_entity.pdbx_description
1 polymer ?
#
loop_
_entity_poly.entity_id
_entity_poly.type
_entity_poly.pdbx_seq_one_letter_code
_entity_poly.pdbx_strand_id
1 'polypeptide(L)'
;MQIIRSLRRLLRTIKVKLFIEVDKYKKADERILSEWFESLYQLLSAEEKKGNVSYKAWYQKPGELELTETPIPTESGQASKPLYKVKILSLPEIVKEHRKYRPQMSEITLAEPIFPENIPEIQSWQLDLIIFDAMNNKVWNDAAFSRYRYSQPKTYIKHEIRYREGRELTAYEVKIIKSIFDSAIKKMNISARSARDGERGLAIGL
;
A
#
# COMPACT_ATOMS: atom_id res chain seq x y z
N MET A 1 21.30 -33.99 27.23
CA MET A 1 21.26 -33.11 26.02
C MET A 1 19.85 -32.63 25.62
N GLN A 2 18.77 -33.40 25.84
CA GLN A 2 17.38 -32.98 25.52
C GLN A 2 16.85 -31.81 26.37
N ILE A 3 17.12 -31.78 27.68
CA ILE A 3 16.63 -30.73 28.61
C ILE A 3 17.10 -29.32 28.18
N ILE A 4 18.37 -29.20 27.78
CA ILE A 4 18.96 -27.93 27.31
C ILE A 4 18.29 -27.46 26.01
N ARG A 5 17.93 -28.38 25.09
CA ARG A 5 17.22 -28.04 23.85
C ARG A 5 15.79 -27.58 24.14
N SER A 6 15.09 -28.23 25.07
CA SER A 6 13.73 -27.85 25.50
C SER A 6 13.71 -26.48 26.19
N LEU A 7 14.68 -26.21 27.07
CA LEU A 7 14.80 -24.91 27.75
C LEU A 7 15.11 -23.77 26.76
N ARG A 8 16.01 -23.99 25.80
CA ARG A 8 16.30 -23.02 24.73
C ARG A 8 15.07 -22.73 23.87
N ARG A 9 14.25 -23.75 23.57
CA ARG A 9 12.99 -23.59 22.83
C ARG A 9 11.98 -22.77 23.63
N LEU A 10 11.80 -23.07 24.91
CA LEU A 10 10.92 -22.33 25.82
C LEU A 10 11.31 -20.85 25.93
N LEU A 11 12.60 -20.56 26.16
CA LEU A 11 13.11 -19.19 26.24
C LEU A 11 12.91 -18.41 24.94
N ARG A 12 13.12 -19.06 23.78
CA ARG A 12 12.79 -18.47 22.48
C ARG A 12 11.30 -18.11 22.38
N THR A 13 10.41 -19.01 22.78
CA THR A 13 8.97 -18.76 22.75
C THR A 13 8.57 -17.60 23.66
N ILE A 14 9.11 -17.55 24.89
CA ILE A 14 8.85 -16.45 25.83
C ILE A 14 9.35 -15.13 25.25
N LYS A 15 10.58 -15.10 24.72
CA LYS A 15 11.17 -13.91 24.09
C LYS A 15 10.32 -13.41 22.92
N VAL A 16 9.83 -14.32 22.07
CA VAL A 16 8.95 -13.96 20.95
C VAL A 16 7.62 -13.40 21.43
N LYS A 17 6.98 -14.04 22.42
CA LYS A 17 5.73 -13.54 23.00
C LYS A 17 5.90 -12.16 23.62
N LEU A 18 6.99 -11.94 24.35
CA LEU A 18 7.30 -10.64 24.95
C LEU A 18 7.50 -9.56 23.89
N PHE A 19 8.26 -9.85 22.81
CA PHE A 19 8.42 -8.88 21.73
C PHE A 19 7.11 -8.54 21.04
N ILE A 20 6.27 -9.54 20.76
CA ILE A 20 4.95 -9.33 20.18
C ILE A 20 4.11 -8.44 21.10
N GLU A 21 4.17 -8.67 22.41
CA GLU A 21 3.43 -7.87 23.38
C GLU A 21 3.92 -6.42 23.39
N VAL A 22 5.23 -6.20 23.42
CA VAL A 22 5.82 -4.85 23.35
C VAL A 22 5.48 -4.15 22.03
N ASP A 23 5.45 -4.89 20.92
CA ASP A 23 5.12 -4.35 19.59
C ASP A 23 3.70 -3.75 19.52
N LYS A 24 2.79 -4.16 20.40
CA LYS A 24 1.42 -3.61 20.48
C LYS A 24 1.37 -2.19 21.05
N TYR A 25 2.44 -1.72 21.70
CA TYR A 25 2.45 -0.42 22.39
C TYR A 25 3.45 0.58 21.81
N LYS A 26 4.24 0.18 20.81
CA LYS A 26 5.24 1.04 20.17
C LYS A 26 4.92 1.31 18.72
N LYS A 27 5.50 2.38 18.19
CA LYS A 27 5.50 2.69 16.76
C LYS A 27 6.44 1.73 16.01
N ALA A 28 6.14 1.50 14.73
CA ALA A 28 7.06 0.80 13.84
C ALA A 28 8.36 1.60 13.67
N ASP A 29 9.46 0.88 13.43
CA ASP A 29 10.76 1.50 13.17
C ASP A 29 10.71 2.24 11.83
N GLU A 30 11.18 3.49 11.83
CA GLU A 30 11.23 4.36 10.64
C GLU A 30 11.97 3.70 9.48
N ARG A 31 13.04 2.93 9.74
CA ARG A 31 13.77 2.21 8.71
C ARG A 31 12.89 1.17 8.02
N ILE A 32 12.10 0.41 8.81
CA ILE A 32 11.18 -0.61 8.28
C ILE A 32 10.09 0.07 7.45
N LEU A 33 9.56 1.20 7.93
CA LEU A 33 8.56 1.96 7.20
C LEU A 33 9.13 2.52 5.88
N SER A 34 10.32 3.10 5.91
CA SER A 34 10.98 3.64 4.72
C SER A 34 11.23 2.56 3.67
N GLU A 35 11.87 1.44 4.04
CA GLU A 35 12.15 0.35 3.12
C GLU A 35 10.86 -0.23 2.51
N TRP A 36 9.80 -0.33 3.33
CA TRP A 36 8.53 -0.88 2.88
C TRP A 36 7.76 0.09 1.96
N PHE A 37 7.68 1.38 2.32
CA PHE A 37 7.01 2.39 1.51
C PHE A 37 7.62 2.47 0.12
N GLU A 38 8.96 2.59 0.04
CA GLU A 38 9.68 2.67 -1.24
C GLU A 38 9.44 1.41 -2.08
N SER A 39 9.44 0.22 -1.46
CA SER A 39 9.12 -1.04 -2.16
C SER A 39 7.69 -1.05 -2.73
N LEU A 40 6.70 -0.55 -1.99
CA LEU A 40 5.31 -0.49 -2.47
C LEU A 40 5.17 0.53 -3.60
N TYR A 41 5.77 1.70 -3.45
CA TYR A 41 5.70 2.76 -4.46
C TYR A 41 6.36 2.34 -5.78
N GLN A 42 7.54 1.71 -5.70
CA GLN A 42 8.22 1.15 -6.86
C GLN A 42 7.39 0.04 -7.52
N LEU A 43 6.74 -0.80 -6.73
CA LEU A 43 5.85 -1.84 -7.24
C LEU A 43 4.68 -1.22 -8.01
N LEU A 44 3.98 -0.23 -7.44
CA LEU A 44 2.87 0.45 -8.09
C LEU A 44 3.31 1.05 -9.43
N SER A 45 4.44 1.77 -9.43
CA SER A 45 5.04 2.37 -10.62
C SER A 45 5.41 1.33 -11.69
N ALA A 46 5.89 0.16 -11.28
CA ALA A 46 6.27 -0.92 -12.19
C ALA A 46 5.05 -1.61 -12.81
N GLU A 47 4.00 -1.86 -12.02
CA GLU A 47 2.75 -2.46 -12.51
C GLU A 47 1.94 -1.48 -13.36
N GLU A 48 2.01 -0.17 -13.08
CA GLU A 48 1.46 0.88 -13.94
C GLU A 48 2.03 0.79 -15.37
N LYS A 49 3.36 0.68 -15.49
CA LYS A 49 4.04 0.53 -16.78
C LYS A 49 3.66 -0.75 -17.53
N LYS A 50 3.16 -1.76 -16.83
CA LYS A 50 2.67 -3.04 -17.42
C LYS A 50 1.18 -2.99 -17.77
N GLY A 51 0.46 -1.93 -17.42
CA GLY A 51 -0.99 -1.84 -17.61
C GLY A 51 -1.82 -2.61 -16.59
N ASN A 52 -1.23 -3.03 -15.46
CA ASN A 52 -1.90 -3.82 -14.42
C ASN A 52 -2.59 -2.97 -13.34
N VAL A 53 -2.63 -1.65 -13.55
CA VAL A 53 -3.25 -0.68 -12.64
C VAL A 53 -4.58 -0.23 -13.23
N SER A 54 -5.61 -0.20 -12.39
CA SER A 54 -6.90 0.39 -12.73
C SER A 54 -6.95 1.85 -12.30
N TYR A 55 -7.74 2.66 -13.01
CA TYR A 55 -7.83 4.09 -12.78
C TYR A 55 -9.25 4.50 -12.40
N LYS A 56 -9.35 5.41 -11.43
CA LYS A 56 -10.57 6.16 -11.15
C LYS A 56 -10.28 7.64 -11.18
N ALA A 57 -11.30 8.45 -11.44
CA ALA A 57 -11.21 9.89 -11.37
C ALA A 57 -12.38 10.42 -10.55
N TRP A 58 -12.11 11.45 -9.75
CA TRP A 58 -13.12 12.13 -8.95
C TRP A 58 -13.33 13.55 -9.48
N TYR A 59 -14.58 13.93 -9.64
CA TYR A 59 -15.02 15.25 -10.09
C TYR A 59 -15.73 15.95 -8.93
N GLN A 60 -15.53 17.25 -8.80
CA GLN A 60 -16.29 18.07 -7.86
C GLN A 60 -17.65 18.42 -8.49
N LYS A 61 -18.73 18.18 -7.75
CA LYS A 61 -20.07 18.60 -8.18
C LYS A 61 -20.19 20.14 -8.15
N PRO A 62 -20.82 20.77 -9.17
CA PRO A 62 -20.99 22.22 -9.19
C PRO A 62 -21.74 22.72 -7.95
N GLY A 63 -21.16 23.70 -7.24
CA GLY A 63 -21.79 24.30 -6.06
C GLY A 63 -21.87 23.39 -4.82
N GLU A 64 -21.37 22.16 -4.89
CA GLU A 64 -21.39 21.19 -3.80
C GLU A 64 -19.96 20.84 -3.34
N LEU A 65 -19.84 20.38 -2.09
CA LEU A 65 -18.59 19.83 -1.55
C LEU A 65 -18.44 18.32 -1.84
N GLU A 66 -19.45 17.70 -2.45
CA GLU A 66 -19.46 16.27 -2.77
C GLU A 66 -18.65 15.96 -4.02
N LEU A 67 -17.97 14.80 -3.99
CA LEU A 67 -17.23 14.25 -5.12
C LEU A 67 -18.04 13.15 -5.80
N THR A 68 -17.90 13.02 -7.13
CA THR A 68 -18.50 11.96 -7.93
C THR A 68 -17.47 11.28 -8.83
N GLU A 69 -17.67 10.00 -9.16
CA GLU A 69 -16.82 9.28 -10.12
C GLU A 69 -17.21 9.58 -11.59
N THR A 70 -18.37 10.21 -11.81
CA THR A 70 -18.91 10.46 -13.16
C THR A 70 -18.57 11.88 -13.62
N PRO A 71 -18.05 12.06 -14.85
CA PRO A 71 -17.84 13.39 -15.41
C PRO A 71 -19.15 14.17 -15.49
N ILE A 72 -19.09 15.46 -15.16
CA ILE A 72 -20.26 16.34 -15.13
C ILE A 72 -20.23 17.21 -16.39
N PRO A 73 -21.31 17.29 -17.18
CA PRO A 73 -21.37 18.19 -18.32
C PRO A 73 -21.23 19.65 -17.87
N THR A 74 -20.33 20.41 -18.50
CA THR A 74 -20.25 21.87 -18.34
C THR A 74 -21.31 22.55 -19.21
N GLU A 75 -21.59 23.83 -18.93
CA GLU A 75 -22.51 24.65 -19.74
C GLU A 75 -22.11 24.72 -21.22
N SER A 76 -20.83 24.50 -21.52
CA SER A 76 -20.26 24.40 -22.88
C SER A 76 -20.38 23.01 -23.53
N GLY A 77 -21.05 22.05 -22.89
CA GLY A 77 -21.20 20.66 -23.37
C GLY A 77 -19.92 19.82 -23.27
N GLN A 78 -18.86 20.32 -22.65
CA GLN A 78 -17.62 19.58 -22.39
C GLN A 78 -17.72 18.81 -21.07
N ALA A 79 -17.00 17.71 -20.95
CA ALA A 79 -16.90 17.01 -19.66
C ALA A 79 -16.05 17.82 -18.67
N SER A 80 -16.50 17.92 -17.42
CA SER A 80 -15.74 18.52 -16.33
C SER A 80 -14.36 17.88 -16.22
N LYS A 81 -13.34 18.67 -15.88
CA LYS A 81 -12.01 18.13 -15.58
C LYS A 81 -12.04 17.38 -14.24
N PRO A 82 -11.32 16.26 -14.12
CA PRO A 82 -11.21 15.57 -12.83
C PRO A 82 -10.45 16.45 -11.84
N LEU A 83 -10.82 16.37 -10.57
CA LEU A 83 -10.12 17.01 -9.46
C LEU A 83 -9.01 16.09 -8.93
N TYR A 84 -9.33 14.80 -8.75
CA TYR A 84 -8.38 13.77 -8.33
C TYR A 84 -8.33 12.62 -9.33
N LYS A 85 -7.15 12.02 -9.46
CA LYS A 85 -6.91 10.77 -10.16
C LYS A 85 -6.46 9.74 -9.14
N VAL A 86 -6.98 8.52 -9.26
CA VAL A 86 -6.66 7.41 -8.36
C VAL A 86 -6.10 6.27 -9.19
N LYS A 87 -4.88 5.87 -8.88
CA LYS A 87 -4.25 4.65 -9.39
C LYS A 87 -4.51 3.53 -8.41
N ILE A 88 -5.01 2.38 -8.86
CA ILE A 88 -5.38 1.27 -8.00
C ILE A 88 -4.69 -0.01 -8.48
N LEU A 89 -3.87 -0.61 -7.62
CA LEU A 89 -3.29 -1.93 -7.83
C LEU A 89 -3.94 -2.94 -6.89
N SER A 90 -4.66 -3.89 -7.49
CA SER A 90 -5.16 -5.07 -6.79
C SER A 90 -4.10 -6.17 -6.81
N LEU A 91 -3.69 -6.65 -5.65
CA LEU A 91 -2.71 -7.73 -5.54
C LEU A 91 -3.41 -9.11 -5.51
N PRO A 92 -2.70 -10.19 -5.86
CA PRO A 92 -3.26 -11.53 -5.83
C PRO A 92 -3.76 -11.95 -4.44
N GLU A 93 -4.84 -12.73 -4.41
CA GLU A 93 -5.34 -13.34 -3.17
C GLU A 93 -4.29 -14.25 -2.54
N ILE A 94 -4.13 -14.17 -1.22
CA ILE A 94 -3.28 -15.04 -0.43
C ILE A 94 -4.06 -15.74 0.68
N VAL A 95 -3.51 -16.86 1.16
CA VAL A 95 -3.98 -17.54 2.37
C VAL A 95 -2.93 -17.38 3.45
N LYS A 96 -3.34 -16.87 4.62
CA LYS A 96 -2.50 -16.73 5.80
C LYS A 96 -3.34 -17.07 7.03
N GLU A 97 -2.83 -17.95 7.89
CA GLU A 97 -3.53 -18.35 9.14
C GLU A 97 -4.98 -18.80 8.89
N HIS A 98 -5.18 -19.64 7.86
CA HIS A 98 -6.48 -20.16 7.40
C HIS A 98 -7.50 -19.11 6.92
N ARG A 99 -7.06 -17.86 6.75
CA ARG A 99 -7.89 -16.77 6.20
C ARG A 99 -7.38 -16.34 4.83
N LYS A 100 -8.32 -15.97 3.97
CA LYS A 100 -8.04 -15.42 2.64
C LYS A 100 -8.01 -13.91 2.71
N TYR A 101 -7.00 -13.32 2.10
CA TYR A 101 -6.82 -11.87 2.03
C TYR A 101 -6.55 -11.45 0.60
N ARG A 102 -7.17 -10.35 0.19
CA ARG A 102 -6.95 -9.68 -1.08
C ARG A 102 -6.49 -8.25 -0.80
N PRO A 103 -5.18 -8.00 -0.72
CA PRO A 103 -4.65 -6.67 -0.50
C PRO A 103 -4.77 -5.83 -1.76
N GLN A 104 -5.02 -4.54 -1.58
CA GLN A 104 -5.08 -3.53 -2.63
C GLN A 104 -4.32 -2.30 -2.12
N MET A 105 -3.60 -1.63 -3.02
CA MET A 105 -3.07 -0.31 -2.75
C MET A 105 -3.50 0.70 -3.80
N SER A 106 -3.63 1.96 -3.40
CA SER A 106 -3.91 3.05 -4.32
C SER A 106 -3.12 4.31 -4.02
N GLU A 107 -2.80 5.05 -5.07
CA GLU A 107 -2.22 6.39 -5.01
C GLU A 107 -3.27 7.40 -5.49
N ILE A 108 -3.52 8.45 -4.70
CA ILE A 108 -4.39 9.56 -5.07
C ILE A 108 -3.52 10.76 -5.43
N THR A 109 -3.71 11.32 -6.62
CA THR A 109 -3.03 12.52 -7.07
C THR A 109 -4.03 13.59 -7.51
N LEU A 110 -3.65 14.86 -7.35
CA LEU A 110 -4.38 15.99 -7.92
C LEU A 110 -4.22 15.98 -9.43
N ALA A 111 -5.30 16.22 -10.15
CA ALA A 111 -5.29 16.23 -11.60
C ALA A 111 -4.56 17.44 -12.20
N GLU A 112 -4.65 18.59 -11.53
CA GLU A 112 -3.90 19.81 -11.84
C GLU A 112 -3.20 20.29 -10.55
N PRO A 113 -1.92 20.71 -10.63
CA PRO A 113 -1.20 21.22 -9.47
C PRO A 113 -1.85 22.50 -8.95
N ILE A 114 -2.16 22.54 -7.65
CA ILE A 114 -2.78 23.70 -6.99
C ILE A 114 -1.74 24.77 -6.65
N PHE A 115 -0.48 24.39 -6.49
CA PHE A 115 0.60 25.28 -6.10
C PHE A 115 1.39 25.74 -7.34
N PRO A 116 1.80 27.03 -7.41
CA PRO A 116 2.68 27.53 -8.47
C PRO A 116 4.01 26.75 -8.47
N GLU A 117 4.76 26.80 -9.59
CA GLU A 117 5.99 26.01 -9.88
C GLU A 117 7.13 26.09 -8.84
N ASN A 118 6.97 26.83 -7.75
CA ASN A 118 7.89 26.84 -6.63
C ASN A 118 7.96 25.47 -5.97
N ILE A 119 9.17 25.03 -5.66
CA ILE A 119 9.42 23.76 -4.95
C ILE A 119 8.71 23.83 -3.59
N PRO A 120 7.74 22.95 -3.30
CA PRO A 120 7.00 23.02 -2.05
C PRO A 120 7.92 22.75 -0.86
N GLU A 121 7.66 23.44 0.26
CA GLU A 121 8.39 23.23 1.53
C GLU A 121 8.30 21.78 2.02
N ILE A 122 7.20 21.10 1.67
CA ILE A 122 6.93 19.70 1.98
C ILE A 122 6.44 19.00 0.71
N GLN A 123 7.12 17.91 0.33
CA GLN A 123 6.62 16.98 -0.67
C GLN A 123 5.99 15.78 0.04
N SER A 124 4.72 15.47 -0.27
CA SER A 124 3.99 14.34 0.32
C SER A 124 3.60 13.33 -0.75
N TRP A 125 3.95 12.06 -0.53
CA TRP A 125 3.39 10.93 -1.27
C TRP A 125 2.57 10.07 -0.32
N GLN A 126 1.45 9.55 -0.79
CA GLN A 126 0.57 8.70 0.02
C GLN A 126 0.09 7.50 -0.78
N LEU A 127 0.14 6.35 -0.13
CA LEU A 127 -0.47 5.10 -0.57
C LEU A 127 -1.57 4.74 0.41
N ASP A 128 -2.78 4.53 -0.08
CA ASP A 128 -3.84 3.90 0.70
C ASP A 128 -3.71 2.38 0.59
N LEU A 129 -3.72 1.70 1.73
CA LEU A 129 -3.65 0.26 1.84
C LEU A 129 -4.99 -0.27 2.35
N ILE A 130 -5.58 -1.21 1.60
CA ILE A 130 -6.86 -1.83 1.91
C ILE A 130 -6.69 -3.35 1.85
N ILE A 131 -7.32 -4.07 2.77
CA ILE A 131 -7.32 -5.53 2.79
C ILE A 131 -8.75 -6.03 2.78
N PHE A 132 -9.11 -6.77 1.73
CA PHE A 132 -10.40 -7.43 1.60
C PHE A 132 -10.32 -8.92 1.98
N ASP A 133 -11.44 -9.50 2.42
CA ASP A 133 -11.59 -10.95 2.55
C ASP A 133 -12.05 -11.59 1.22
N ALA A 134 -12.36 -12.89 1.26
CA ALA A 134 -12.88 -13.63 0.11
C ALA A 134 -14.28 -13.17 -0.35
N MET A 135 -15.04 -12.53 0.54
CA MET A 135 -16.39 -12.01 0.30
C MET A 135 -16.37 -10.52 -0.09
N ASN A 136 -15.18 -9.96 -0.31
CA ASN A 136 -14.95 -8.55 -0.64
C ASN A 136 -15.32 -7.55 0.47
N ASN A 137 -15.37 -7.99 1.72
CA ASN A 137 -15.50 -7.12 2.88
C ASN A 137 -14.13 -6.61 3.32
N LYS A 138 -14.07 -5.37 3.79
CA LYS A 138 -12.85 -4.84 4.40
C LYS A 138 -12.58 -5.55 5.72
N VAL A 139 -11.41 -6.17 5.85
CA VAL A 139 -10.98 -6.90 7.06
C VAL A 139 -10.26 -5.98 8.05
N TRP A 140 -9.74 -4.86 7.54
CA TRP A 140 -9.14 -3.79 8.32
C TRP A 140 -9.65 -2.44 7.85
N ASN A 141 -9.64 -1.47 8.77
CA ASN A 141 -9.79 -0.06 8.43
C ASN A 141 -8.69 0.34 7.42
N ASP A 142 -9.05 1.21 6.48
CA ASP A 142 -8.13 1.71 5.47
C ASP A 142 -6.94 2.40 6.15
N ALA A 143 -5.72 2.05 5.72
CA ALA A 143 -4.50 2.66 6.22
C ALA A 143 -3.90 3.59 5.18
N ALA A 144 -3.66 4.85 5.55
CA ALA A 144 -2.86 5.79 4.78
C ALA A 144 -1.39 5.62 5.17
N PHE A 145 -0.56 5.24 4.21
CA PHE A 145 0.88 5.16 4.34
C PHE A 145 1.49 6.35 3.60
N SER A 146 2.10 7.27 4.34
CA SER A 146 2.58 8.55 3.83
C SER A 146 4.09 8.67 3.95
N ARG A 147 4.70 9.36 2.99
CA ARG A 147 6.09 9.82 2.99
C ARG A 147 6.09 11.33 2.88
N TYR A 148 6.70 11.99 3.85
CA TYR A 148 6.89 13.43 3.87
C TYR A 148 8.37 13.74 3.69
N ARG A 149 8.70 14.56 2.70
CA ARG A 149 10.04 15.12 2.52
C ARG A 149 9.96 16.62 2.78
N TYR A 150 10.64 17.07 3.83
CA TYR A 150 10.70 18.46 4.23
C TYR A 150 11.98 19.08 3.69
N SER A 151 11.86 20.26 3.11
CA SER A 151 12.98 20.94 2.43
C SER A 151 13.81 21.82 3.37
N GLN A 152 13.30 22.19 4.55
CA GLN A 152 13.97 23.08 5.51
C GLN A 152 13.74 22.65 6.97
N PRO A 153 14.65 22.98 7.92
CA PRO A 153 15.96 23.64 7.73
C PRO A 153 17.07 22.69 7.22
N LYS A 154 16.85 21.37 7.25
CA LYS A 154 17.65 20.35 6.56
C LYS A 154 16.70 19.37 5.91
N THR A 155 17.05 18.86 4.73
CA THR A 155 16.24 17.85 4.06
C THR A 155 16.08 16.63 4.98
N TYR A 156 14.85 16.36 5.41
CA TYR A 156 14.53 15.16 6.18
C TYR A 156 13.31 14.45 5.59
N ILE A 157 13.35 13.12 5.61
CA ILE A 157 12.26 12.28 5.13
C ILE A 157 11.68 11.54 6.34
N LYS A 158 10.36 11.49 6.42
CA LYS A 158 9.61 10.80 7.46
C LYS A 158 8.51 9.96 6.85
N HIS A 159 8.31 8.76 7.37
CA HIS A 159 7.23 7.87 6.97
C HIS A 159 6.23 7.70 8.12
N GLU A 160 4.95 7.71 7.79
CA GLU A 160 3.88 7.52 8.76
C GLU A 160 2.83 6.60 8.19
N ILE A 161 2.35 5.65 8.99
CA ILE A 161 1.23 4.79 8.63
C ILE A 161 0.13 4.93 9.69
N ARG A 162 -1.04 5.37 9.22
CA ARG A 162 -2.20 5.70 10.06
C ARG A 162 -3.44 5.07 9.48
N TYR A 163 -4.37 4.66 10.34
CA TYR A 163 -5.73 4.43 9.91
C TYR A 163 -6.35 5.75 9.43
N ARG A 164 -7.25 5.70 8.46
CA ARG A 164 -7.94 6.90 7.97
C ARG A 164 -8.78 7.60 9.05
N GLU A 165 -9.13 6.91 10.13
CA GLU A 165 -9.73 7.49 11.35
C GLU A 165 -8.75 8.35 12.18
N GLY A 166 -7.46 8.41 11.81
CA GLY A 166 -6.45 9.30 12.40
C GLY A 166 -5.47 8.62 13.35
N ARG A 167 -5.72 7.38 13.78
CA ARG A 167 -4.85 6.64 14.70
C ARG A 167 -3.63 6.05 13.99
N GLU A 168 -2.44 6.20 14.57
CA GLU A 168 -1.23 5.50 14.11
C GLU A 168 -1.31 3.99 14.36
N LEU A 169 -0.78 3.22 13.42
CA LEU A 169 -0.66 1.78 13.58
C LEU A 169 0.50 1.47 14.52
N THR A 170 0.26 0.50 15.40
CA THR A 170 1.29 -0.10 16.25
C THR A 170 2.27 -0.91 15.41
N ALA A 171 3.48 -1.15 15.92
CA ALA A 171 4.46 -1.99 15.24
C ALA A 171 3.93 -3.40 14.96
N TYR A 172 3.06 -3.92 15.84
CA TYR A 172 2.39 -5.20 15.66
C TYR A 172 1.43 -5.18 14.46
N GLU A 173 0.56 -4.17 14.35
CA GLU A 173 -0.37 -4.01 13.23
C GLU A 173 0.37 -3.85 11.91
N VAL A 174 1.43 -3.03 11.89
CA VAL A 174 2.29 -2.86 10.71
C VAL A 174 2.89 -4.20 10.27
N LYS A 175 3.37 -5.04 11.19
CA LYS A 175 3.92 -6.36 10.85
C LYS A 175 2.88 -7.28 10.20
N ILE A 176 1.63 -7.25 10.66
CA ILE A 176 0.55 -8.05 10.07
C ILE A 176 0.25 -7.61 8.64
N ILE A 177 -0.03 -6.30 8.47
CA ILE A 177 -0.38 -5.73 7.16
C ILE A 177 0.78 -5.94 6.18
N LYS A 178 2.01 -5.60 6.58
CA LYS A 178 3.21 -5.83 5.78
C LYS A 178 3.34 -7.28 5.37
N SER A 179 3.13 -8.23 6.28
CA SER A 179 3.23 -9.65 5.95
C SER A 179 2.19 -10.11 4.93
N ILE A 180 0.99 -9.53 4.93
CA ILE A 180 -0.07 -9.81 3.94
C ILE A 180 0.36 -9.28 2.57
N PHE A 181 0.78 -8.01 2.51
CA PHE A 181 1.26 -7.40 1.27
C PHE A 181 2.48 -8.14 0.69
N ASP A 182 3.52 -8.38 1.50
CA ASP A 182 4.73 -9.08 1.07
C ASP A 182 4.42 -10.47 0.49
N SER A 183 3.47 -11.18 1.09
CA SER A 183 3.08 -12.52 0.63
C SER A 183 2.35 -12.45 -0.72
N ALA A 184 1.50 -11.44 -0.91
CA ALA A 184 0.80 -11.22 -2.18
C ALA A 184 1.77 -10.82 -3.29
N ILE A 185 2.73 -9.93 -2.99
CA ILE A 185 3.79 -9.50 -3.90
C ILE A 185 4.67 -10.69 -4.30
N LYS A 186 5.05 -11.55 -3.34
CA LYS A 186 5.80 -12.77 -3.63
C LYS A 186 5.03 -13.68 -4.58
N LYS A 187 3.73 -13.89 -4.34
CA LYS A 187 2.87 -14.71 -5.21
C LYS A 187 2.82 -14.15 -6.64
N MET A 188 2.60 -12.84 -6.77
CA MET A 188 2.59 -12.14 -8.06
C MET A 188 3.90 -12.33 -8.84
N ASN A 189 5.05 -12.20 -8.17
CA ASN A 189 6.36 -12.39 -8.78
C ASN A 189 6.62 -13.84 -9.23
N ILE A 190 6.11 -14.84 -8.50
CA ILE A 190 6.20 -16.25 -8.88
C ILE A 190 5.37 -16.50 -10.15
N SER A 191 4.12 -16.01 -10.18
CA SER A 191 3.25 -16.12 -11.35
C SER A 191 3.87 -15.46 -12.59
N ALA A 192 4.48 -14.29 -12.44
CA ALA A 192 5.13 -13.58 -13.54
C ALA A 192 6.34 -14.34 -14.12
N ARG A 193 7.11 -15.06 -13.29
CA ARG A 193 8.22 -15.91 -13.75
C ARG A 193 7.71 -17.15 -14.49
N SER A 194 6.72 -17.84 -13.91
CA SER A 194 6.12 -19.03 -14.52
C SER A 194 5.52 -18.76 -15.91
N ALA A 195 4.93 -17.58 -16.12
CA ALA A 195 4.39 -17.18 -17.42
C ALA A 195 5.49 -17.02 -18.49
N ARG A 196 6.60 -16.37 -18.14
CA ARG A 196 7.74 -16.16 -19.05
C ARG A 196 8.44 -17.46 -19.43
N ASP A 197 8.56 -18.39 -18.48
CA ASP A 197 9.18 -19.70 -18.74
C ASP A 197 8.29 -20.57 -19.63
N GLY A 198 6.96 -20.46 -19.49
CA GLY A 198 5.99 -21.11 -20.38
C GLY A 198 6.03 -20.57 -21.82
N GLU A 199 6.14 -19.26 -22.00
CA GLU A 199 6.27 -18.64 -23.34
C GLU A 199 7.60 -19.01 -24.01
N ARG A 200 8.69 -19.13 -23.26
CA ARG A 200 9.99 -19.60 -23.78
C ARG A 200 9.97 -21.08 -24.17
N GLY A 201 9.22 -21.91 -23.45
CA GLY A 201 9.05 -23.33 -23.80
C GLY A 201 8.26 -23.53 -25.10
N LEU A 202 7.33 -22.64 -25.41
CA LEU A 202 6.57 -22.67 -26.68
C LEU A 202 7.39 -22.15 -27.87
N ALA A 203 8.28 -21.18 -27.66
CA ALA A 203 9.11 -20.60 -28.72
C ALA A 203 10.28 -21.50 -29.19
N ILE A 204 10.60 -22.57 -28.46
CA ILE A 204 11.65 -23.54 -28.81
C ILE A 204 11.02 -24.82 -29.42
N GLY A 205 9.69 -24.90 -29.47
CA GLY A 205 8.93 -26.05 -29.97
C GLY A 205 8.30 -25.86 -31.37
N LEU A 206 8.72 -24.84 -32.12
CA LEU A 206 8.38 -24.61 -33.53
C LEU A 206 9.66 -24.61 -34.37
#